data_AF-A0A7W8TDG2-F1
#
_entry.id   AF-A0A7W8TDG2-F1
#
_cell.length_a   1.000
_cell.length_b   1.000
_cell.length_c   1.000
_cell.angle_alpha   90.00
_cell.angle_beta   90.00
_cell.angle_gamma   90.00
#
_symmetry.space_group_name_H-M   'P 1'
#
loop_
_entity.id
_entity.type
_entity.pdbx_description
1 polymer ?
#
loop_
_entity_poly.entity_id
_entity_poly.type
_entity_poly.pdbx_seq_one_letter_code
_entity_poly.pdbx_strand_id
1 'polypeptide(L)' 'MNEHARIEFLVARDGVPQTIVWVRRTMCLYRRAVLMKGNYANSHPYRRRFILAYCEFKQWLYRESQS' A
#
# COMPACT_ATOMS: atom_id res chain seq x y z
N MET A 1 11.45 5.00 4.89
CA MET A 1 11.11 4.59 3.50
C MET A 1 9.65 4.90 3.28
N ASN A 2 9.32 5.72 2.29
CA ASN A 2 7.95 6.08 1.91
C ASN A 2 7.42 5.00 0.94
N GLU A 3 6.15 4.60 1.06
CA GLU A 3 5.57 3.60 0.15
C GLU A 3 5.56 4.07 -1.31
N HIS A 4 5.55 5.40 -1.55
CA HIS A 4 5.70 5.95 -2.88
C HIS A 4 7.01 5.55 -3.57
N ALA A 5 8.14 5.70 -2.88
CA ALA A 5 9.46 5.30 -3.41
C ALA A 5 9.53 3.79 -3.67
N ARG A 6 8.76 2.99 -2.91
CA ARG A 6 8.65 1.55 -3.13
C ARG A 6 7.85 1.21 -4.38
N ILE A 7 6.77 1.94 -4.65
CA ILE A 7 6.00 1.81 -5.90
C ILE A 7 6.89 2.15 -7.08
N GLU A 8 7.58 3.29 -7.06
CA GLU A 8 8.49 3.71 -8.14
C GLU A 8 9.57 2.66 -8.43
N PHE A 9 10.19 2.12 -7.38
CA PHE A 9 11.16 1.05 -7.51
C PHE A 9 10.57 -0.21 -8.16
N LEU A 10 9.37 -0.63 -7.74
CA LEU A 10 8.70 -1.81 -8.29
C LEU A 10 8.28 -1.59 -9.75
N VAL A 11 7.80 -0.40 -10.11
CA VAL A 11 7.47 -0.05 -11.49
C VAL A 11 8.72 -0.12 -12.37
N ALA A 12 9.83 0.45 -11.91
CA ALA A 12 11.09 0.42 -12.65
C ALA A 12 11.66 -1.00 -12.81
N ARG A 13 11.50 -1.86 -11.80
CA ARG A 13 12.04 -3.22 -11.80
C ARG A 13 11.17 -4.23 -12.55
N ASP A 14 9.87 -4.22 -12.27
CA ASP A 14 8.94 -5.29 -12.65
C ASP A 14 7.87 -4.84 -13.66
N GLY A 15 7.74 -3.52 -13.89
CA GLY A 15 6.69 -2.94 -14.73
C GLY A 15 5.38 -2.66 -13.97
N VAL A 16 4.53 -1.85 -14.60
CA VAL A 16 3.24 -1.41 -14.05
C VAL A 16 2.29 -2.59 -13.75
N PRO A 17 2.08 -3.58 -14.64
CA PRO A 17 1.12 -4.65 -14.38
C PRO A 17 1.44 -5.48 -13.12
N GLN A 18 2.72 -5.83 -12.95
CA GLN A 18 3.24 -6.58 -11.80
C GLN A 18 3.13 -5.74 -10.53
N THR A 19 3.41 -4.45 -10.62
CA THR A 19 3.29 -3.52 -9.50
C THR A 19 1.83 -3.36 -9.06
N ILE A 20 0.86 -3.34 -9.99
CA ILE A 20 -0.58 -3.32 -9.65
C ILE A 20 -0.97 -4.54 -8.82
N VAL A 21 -0.50 -5.73 -9.21
CA VAL A 21 -0.77 -6.98 -8.45
C VAL A 21 -0.18 -6.88 -7.04
N TRP A 22 1.05 -6.38 -6.93
CA TRP A 22 1.71 -6.18 -5.65
C TRP A 22 0.95 -5.19 -4.77
N VAL A 23 0.61 -4.01 -5.28
CA VAL A 23 -0.12 -2.96 -4.56
C VAL A 23 -1.45 -3.48 -4.03
N ARG A 24 -2.23 -4.19 -4.86
CA ARG A 24 -3.52 -4.78 -4.44
C ARG A 24 -3.35 -5.78 -3.29
N ARG A 25 -2.33 -6.64 -3.35
CA ARG A 25 -2.02 -7.60 -2.26
C ARG A 25 -1.59 -6.87 -0.98
N THR A 26 -0.74 -5.86 -1.09
CA THR A 26 -0.25 -5.07 0.05
C THR A 26 -1.39 -4.31 0.73
N MET A 27 -2.31 -3.72 -0.03
CA MET A 27 -3.50 -3.06 0.51
C MET A 27 -4.37 -4.01 1.35
N CYS A 28 -4.54 -5.27 0.93
CA CYS A 28 -5.26 -6.28 1.71
C CYS A 28 -4.57 -6.58 3.04
N LEU A 29 -3.24 -6.69 3.06
CA LEU A 29 -2.47 -6.91 4.28
C LEU A 29 -2.58 -5.72 5.23
N TYR A 30 -2.50 -4.49 4.71
CA TYR A 30 -2.56 -3.27 5.52
C TYR A 30 -3.94 -3.08 6.14
N ARG A 31 -5.00 -3.31 5.36
CA ARG A 31 -6.38 -3.31 5.86
C ARG A 31 -6.56 -4.36 6.97
N ARG A 32 -6.05 -5.58 6.78
CA ARG A 32 -6.10 -6.65 7.78
C ARG A 32 -5.34 -6.28 9.05
N ALA A 33 -4.14 -5.71 8.93
CA ALA A 33 -3.33 -5.28 10.07
C ALA A 33 -4.01 -4.19 10.91
N VAL A 34 -4.75 -3.27 10.27
CA VAL A 34 -5.50 -2.20 10.95
C VAL A 34 -6.80 -2.70 11.60
N LEU A 35 -7.48 -3.67 11.01
CA LEU A 35 -8.79 -4.14 11.47
C LEU A 35 -8.72 -5.29 12.49
N MET A 36 -7.64 -6.07 12.52
CA MET A 36 -7.47 -7.15 13.51
C MET A 36 -7.09 -6.59 14.89
N LYS A 37 -8.01 -6.72 15.86
CA LYS A 37 -7.74 -6.49 17.29
C LYS A 37 -6.65 -7.47 17.77
N GLY A 38 -5.66 -6.96 18.51
CA GLY A 38 -4.58 -7.78 19.11
C GLY A 38 -3.26 -7.81 18.34
N ASN A 39 -3.20 -7.30 17.10
CA ASN A 39 -1.92 -7.12 16.40
C ASN A 39 -1.13 -5.92 16.96
N TYR A 40 0.19 -6.02 16.99
CA TYR A 40 1.11 -4.92 17.36
C TYR A 40 0.85 -3.63 16.57
N ALA A 41 0.35 -3.75 15.33
CA ALA A 41 -0.09 -2.64 14.46
C ALA A 41 -1.36 -1.89 14.94
N ASN A 42 -2.08 -2.44 15.93
CA ASN A 42 -3.18 -1.76 16.62
C ASN A 42 -2.67 -0.74 17.66
N SER A 43 -1.35 -0.69 17.92
CA SER A 43 -0.76 0.42 18.65
C SER A 43 -0.81 1.70 17.80
N HIS A 44 -1.23 2.79 18.44
CA HIS A 44 -1.64 4.05 17.78
C HIS A 44 -0.71 4.59 16.67
N PRO A 45 0.64 4.58 16.78
CA PRO A 45 1.49 5.18 15.76
C PRO A 45 1.57 4.36 14.46
N TYR A 46 1.40 3.04 14.51
CA TYR A 46 1.49 2.19 13.32
C TYR A 46 0.19 2.22 12.51
N ARG A 47 -0.96 2.26 13.19
CA ARG A 47 -2.29 2.35 12.55
C ARG A 47 -2.38 3.52 11.56
N ARG A 48 -1.92 4.71 11.95
CA ARG A 48 -1.93 5.90 11.08
C ARG A 48 -1.09 5.71 9.83
N ARG A 49 0.12 5.12 9.96
CA ARG A 49 1.01 4.85 8.83
C ARG A 49 0.39 3.87 7.82
N PHE A 50 -0.23 2.80 8.30
CA PHE A 50 -0.93 1.84 7.44
C PHE A 50 -2.11 2.48 6.70
N ILE A 51 -2.87 3.37 7.36
CA ILE A 51 -3.99 4.08 6.71
C ILE A 51 -3.48 5.04 5.62
N LEU A 52 -2.44 5.84 5.91
CA LEU A 52 -1.87 6.77 4.94
C LEU A 52 -1.34 6.03 3.71
N ALA A 53 -0.55 4.98 3.92
CA ALA A 53 -0.06 4.14 2.83
C ALA A 53 -1.19 3.50 2.01
N TYR A 54 -2.26 3.04 2.67
CA TYR A 54 -3.43 2.51 1.98
C TYR A 54 -4.09 3.55 1.06
N CYS A 55 -4.20 4.79 1.52
CA CYS A 55 -4.73 5.89 0.72
C CYS A 55 -3.81 6.25 -0.47
N GLU A 56 -2.49 6.26 -0.25
CA GLU A 56 -1.49 6.50 -1.31
C GLU A 56 -1.60 5.41 -2.39
N PHE A 57 -1.68 4.14 -2.01
CA PHE A 57 -1.91 3.04 -2.95
C PHE A 57 -3.21 3.17 -3.74
N LYS A 58 -4.30 3.59 -3.08
CA LYS A 58 -5.59 3.82 -3.75
C LYS A 58 -5.49 4.95 -4.78
N GLN A 59 -4.79 6.03 -4.46
CA GLN A 59 -4.57 7.15 -5.38
C GLN A 59 -3.70 6.74 -6.57
N TRP A 60 -2.63 5.98 -6.33
CA TRP A 60 -1.77 5.49 -7.41
C TRP A 60 -2.54 4.58 -8.37
N LEU A 61 -3.28 3.59 -7.86
CA LEU A 61 -4.12 2.71 -8.69
C LEU A 61 -5.15 3.48 -9.52
N TYR A 62 -5.71 4.56 -8.98
CA TYR A 62 -6.63 5.40 -9.74
C TYR A 62 -5.94 6.07 -10.92
N ARG A 63 -4.75 6.65 -10.72
CA ARG A 63 -3.95 7.26 -11.80
C ARG A 63 -3.59 6.26 -12.89
N GLU A 64 -3.09 5.08 -12.51
CA GLU A 64 -2.73 4.04 -13.49
C GLU A 64 -3.93 3.47 -14.26
N SER A 65 -5.16 3.60 -13.74
CA SER A 65 -6.37 3.18 -14.46
C SER A 65 -6.85 4.17 -15.52
N GLN A 66 -6.28 5.38 -15.54
CA GLN A 66 -6.62 6.46 -16.48
C GLN A 66 -5.53 6.67 -17.55
N SER A 67 -4.38 6.01 -17.41
CA SER A 67 -3.25 6.04 -18.34
C SER A 67 -3.34 4.90 -19.37
#